data_AF-A0A942B3P2-F1
#
_entry.id   AF-A0A942B3P2-F1
#
_cell.length_a   1.000
_cell.length_b   1.000
_cell.length_c   1.000
_cell.angle_alpha   90.00
_cell.angle_beta   90.00
_cell.angle_gamma   90.00
#
_symmetry.space_group_name_H-M   'P 1'
#
loop_
_entity.id
_entity.type
_entity.pdbx_description
1 polymer ?
#
loop_
_entity_poly.entity_id
_entity_poly.type
_entity_poly.pdbx_seq_one_letter_code
_entity_poly.pdbx_strand_id
1 'polypeptide(L)'
;MTTRFEIHPAIGIARVGSSPTWFIGPEPGEPGPARYRDEHGALLRQAARFRVYECQRDADGTLVAARETGAGAADITWTVHLVNRKAASAGFLGALRNPEETDRERLVIDPGPRSVSGPGGTARLGGGRFRNTSVPLGEIVIDSDGRLCVAGGSGRAGSEPQTGIEHFANNDNWWDDTSDGPVSAVVHTPDGTEHDAVPAWVIVAPPDFAPPILNFVTLYDVALDAAVARGWRRIPPRPSFTRDVYPILARPYGYSWVTELAVREHRAWGPTSSRWARLADPDGDADDRHRLLSALRKPGDPAASGRMPRLNDDTEKNVLPPSATQYEILTRWAAGEFIGDWGSATGPDEPVPDALDRVALQAGSGGAFFPGIEASSVLADPVSYREAYRLDPGVLAPGSVTEGCALPWQADFIACRQQNGRGWWPSQRPDHVHRDPTDVDGRLVPWARGVTGAAGMVASWDRLGVVVERPGPAGRPVFVEAERLLPEPAD
;
A
#
# COMPACT_ATOMS: atom_id res chain seq x y z
N MET A 1 22.14 9.24 22.59
CA MET A 1 21.45 9.75 21.40
C MET A 1 22.37 9.53 20.22
N THR A 2 21.83 9.00 19.13
CA THR A 2 22.61 8.70 17.92
C THR A 2 22.11 9.60 16.81
N THR A 3 23.04 10.24 16.08
CA THR A 3 22.73 11.03 14.89
C THR A 3 23.17 10.26 13.65
N ARG A 4 22.29 10.11 12.66
CA ARG A 4 22.60 9.45 11.39
C ARG A 4 21.69 9.97 10.27
N PHE A 5 22.14 9.82 9.03
CA PHE A 5 21.31 10.10 7.86
C PHE A 5 20.37 8.93 7.58
N GLU A 6 19.11 9.22 7.32
CA GLU A 6 18.05 8.23 7.12
C GLU A 6 17.21 8.57 5.89
N ILE A 7 16.96 7.58 5.04
CA ILE A 7 16.04 7.73 3.91
C ILE A 7 14.60 7.51 4.40
N HIS A 8 13.70 8.42 4.04
CA HIS A 8 12.26 8.33 4.28
C HIS A 8 11.43 8.65 3.01
N PRO A 9 10.33 7.91 2.74
CA PRO A 9 9.80 6.83 3.56
C PRO A 9 10.76 5.61 3.60
N ALA A 10 10.76 4.86 4.69
CA ALA A 10 11.55 3.64 4.87
C ALA A 10 11.16 2.56 3.85
N ILE A 11 9.88 2.54 3.46
CA ILE A 11 9.35 1.74 2.35
C ILE A 11 8.43 2.65 1.54
N GLY A 12 8.83 2.98 0.30
CA GLY A 12 8.03 3.77 -0.62
C GLY A 12 7.13 2.91 -1.50
N ILE A 13 5.92 3.40 -1.80
CA ILE A 13 4.95 2.74 -2.69
C ILE A 13 4.83 3.52 -3.99
N ALA A 14 5.41 2.97 -5.06
CA ALA A 14 5.18 3.39 -6.43
C ALA A 14 4.12 2.48 -7.07
N ARG A 15 3.43 2.98 -8.10
CA ARG A 15 2.39 2.21 -8.80
C ARG A 15 2.51 2.35 -10.31
N VAL A 16 2.30 1.23 -10.99
CA VAL A 16 2.30 1.19 -12.46
C VAL A 16 1.14 2.01 -13.05
N GLY A 17 1.29 2.43 -14.31
CA GLY A 17 0.37 3.31 -15.02
C GLY A 17 0.73 3.36 -16.50
N SER A 18 -0.25 3.43 -17.40
CA SER A 18 0.00 3.39 -18.84
C SER A 18 0.57 4.71 -19.41
N SER A 19 0.51 5.80 -18.65
CA SER A 19 1.04 7.11 -19.03
C SER A 19 2.58 7.18 -18.89
N PRO A 20 3.27 7.90 -19.80
CA PRO A 20 4.66 8.28 -19.59
C PRO A 20 4.83 9.31 -18.46
N THR A 21 3.76 9.90 -17.95
CA THR A 21 3.80 10.88 -16.85
C THR A 21 3.35 10.27 -15.53
N TRP A 22 3.64 10.96 -14.42
CA TRP A 22 3.37 10.48 -13.07
C TRP A 22 3.01 11.63 -12.11
N PHE A 23 2.43 11.25 -10.97
CA PHE A 23 2.22 12.10 -9.80
C PHE A 23 2.95 11.52 -8.58
N ILE A 24 3.17 12.32 -7.54
CA ILE A 24 3.77 11.86 -6.28
C ILE A 24 2.72 11.12 -5.46
N GLY A 25 3.08 9.96 -4.91
CA GLY A 25 2.23 9.21 -3.99
C GLY A 25 1.88 9.97 -2.70
N PRO A 26 1.03 9.40 -1.85
CA PRO A 26 0.56 10.07 -0.63
C PRO A 26 1.70 10.55 0.28
N GLU A 27 1.61 11.80 0.74
CA GLU A 27 2.52 12.41 1.72
C GLU A 27 1.74 13.21 2.76
N PRO A 28 2.28 13.44 3.98
CA PRO A 28 1.60 14.20 5.02
C PRO A 28 1.22 15.61 4.58
N GLY A 29 -0.07 15.94 4.62
CA GLY A 29 -0.59 17.27 4.30
C GLY A 29 -0.68 17.60 2.80
N GLU A 30 -0.24 16.70 1.92
CA GLU A 30 -0.31 16.90 0.48
C GLU A 30 -1.59 16.29 -0.10
N PRO A 31 -2.32 17.02 -0.97
CA PRO A 31 -3.49 16.47 -1.64
C PRO A 31 -3.08 15.43 -2.70
N GLY A 32 -3.98 14.49 -2.98
CA GLY A 32 -3.85 13.60 -4.15
C GLY A 32 -3.91 14.39 -5.47
N PRO A 33 -3.61 13.73 -6.60
CA PRO A 33 -3.62 14.40 -7.89
C PRO A 33 -5.04 14.85 -8.26
N ALA A 34 -5.15 15.97 -8.98
CA ALA A 34 -6.45 16.49 -9.42
C ALA A 34 -7.15 15.56 -10.44
N ARG A 35 -6.35 14.77 -11.18
CA ARG A 35 -6.79 13.77 -12.15
C ARG A 35 -5.84 12.57 -12.12
N TYR A 36 -6.35 11.40 -12.46
CA TYR A 36 -5.56 10.16 -12.51
C TYR A 36 -5.14 9.78 -13.93
N ARG A 37 -5.53 10.55 -14.95
CA ARG A 37 -5.15 10.36 -16.35
C ARG A 37 -4.47 11.58 -16.95
N ASP A 38 -3.64 11.33 -17.96
CA ASP A 38 -3.11 12.39 -18.80
C ASP A 38 -4.14 12.87 -19.85
N GLU A 39 -3.72 13.85 -20.65
CA GLU A 39 -4.56 14.46 -21.70
C GLU A 39 -4.94 13.49 -22.84
N HIS A 40 -4.25 12.34 -22.95
CA HIS A 40 -4.52 11.29 -23.92
C HIS A 40 -5.36 10.14 -23.32
N GLY A 41 -5.74 10.26 -22.04
CA GLY A 41 -6.51 9.26 -21.31
C GLY A 41 -5.69 8.11 -20.75
N ALA A 42 -4.36 8.12 -20.84
CA ALA A 42 -3.53 7.08 -20.22
C ALA A 42 -3.45 7.27 -18.70
N LEU A 43 -3.44 6.18 -17.93
CA LEU A 43 -3.43 6.24 -16.47
C LEU A 43 -2.07 6.69 -15.96
N LEU A 44 -2.03 7.73 -15.14
CA LEU A 44 -0.79 8.24 -14.54
C LEU A 44 -0.14 7.16 -13.67
N ARG A 45 1.20 7.08 -13.74
CA ARG A 45 1.97 6.32 -12.76
C ARG A 45 1.99 7.06 -11.41
N GLN A 46 2.13 6.33 -10.31
CA GLN A 46 2.42 6.91 -9.00
C GLN A 46 3.91 6.74 -8.71
N ALA A 47 4.62 7.84 -8.45
CA ALA A 47 6.01 7.83 -8.04
C ALA A 47 6.15 7.88 -6.51
N ALA A 48 7.06 7.09 -5.96
CA ALA A 48 7.47 7.21 -4.57
C ALA A 48 8.57 8.28 -4.46
N ARG A 49 8.40 9.26 -3.56
CA ARG A 49 9.40 10.31 -3.32
C ARG A 49 10.14 10.08 -2.01
N PHE A 50 11.45 10.03 -2.10
CA PHE A 50 12.37 9.79 -1.00
C PHE A 50 13.18 11.05 -0.67
N ARG A 51 13.39 11.24 0.63
CA ARG A 51 14.15 12.34 1.22
C ARG A 51 15.19 11.76 2.16
N VAL A 52 16.31 12.43 2.33
CA VAL A 52 17.28 12.11 3.38
C VAL A 52 17.08 13.06 4.55
N TYR A 53 17.04 12.53 5.76
CA TYR A 53 16.97 13.30 7.00
C TYR A 53 18.19 13.02 7.87
N GLU A 54 18.77 14.05 8.46
CA GLU A 54 19.65 13.92 9.61
C GLU A 54 18.76 13.68 10.85
N CYS A 55 18.74 12.45 11.34
CA CYS A 55 17.84 12.00 12.41
C CYS A 55 18.61 11.82 13.72
N GLN A 56 18.05 12.35 14.80
CA GLN A 56 18.49 12.11 16.17
C GLN A 56 17.51 11.15 16.85
N ARG A 57 18.02 9.99 17.28
CA ARG A 57 17.22 8.98 18.00
C ARG A 57 17.68 8.82 19.45
N ASP A 58 16.73 8.55 20.33
CA ASP A 58 16.99 8.19 21.73
C ASP A 58 17.49 6.73 21.85
N ALA A 59 17.65 6.25 23.09
CA ALA A 59 18.14 4.89 23.36
C ALA A 59 17.13 3.79 22.97
N ASP A 60 15.85 4.12 22.87
CA ASP A 60 14.78 3.21 22.46
C ASP A 60 14.53 3.26 20.93
N GLY A 61 15.29 4.08 20.20
CA GLY A 61 15.16 4.26 18.75
C GLY A 61 14.01 5.18 18.34
N THR A 62 13.42 5.91 19.30
CA THR A 62 12.38 6.93 19.04
C THR A 62 13.02 8.15 18.38
N LEU A 63 12.38 8.70 17.36
CA LEU A 63 12.84 9.91 16.70
C LEU A 63 12.60 11.12 17.61
N VAL A 64 13.66 11.87 17.92
CA VAL A 64 13.61 13.04 18.81
C VAL A 64 13.68 14.34 18.00
N ALA A 65 14.52 14.36 16.96
CA ALA A 65 14.63 15.48 16.03
C ALA A 65 15.03 14.97 14.64
N ALA A 66 14.58 15.67 13.61
CA ALA A 66 14.95 15.39 12.24
C ALA A 66 15.09 16.69 11.44
N ARG A 67 16.08 16.74 10.54
CA ARG A 67 16.25 17.84 9.60
C ARG A 67 16.45 17.28 8.20
N GLU A 68 15.63 17.71 7.26
CA GLU A 68 15.77 17.29 5.86
C GLU A 68 17.10 17.80 5.30
N THR A 69 17.82 16.91 4.62
CA THR A 69 19.05 17.20 3.87
C THR A 69 18.67 17.42 2.42
N GLY A 70 18.38 18.67 2.03
CA GLY A 70 18.01 19.05 0.66
C GLY A 70 19.18 19.55 -0.18
N ALA A 71 18.91 19.94 -1.43
CA ALA A 71 19.89 20.34 -2.44
C ALA A 71 20.84 21.50 -2.06
N GLY A 72 20.53 22.29 -1.02
CA GLY A 72 21.40 23.34 -0.49
C GLY A 72 22.22 22.94 0.74
N ALA A 73 21.97 21.76 1.32
CA ALA A 73 22.57 21.30 2.56
C ALA A 73 23.70 20.29 2.35
N ALA A 74 23.57 19.43 1.33
CA ALA A 74 24.56 18.43 0.95
C ALA A 74 24.31 17.96 -0.50
N ASP A 75 25.35 17.42 -1.15
CA ASP A 75 25.17 16.69 -2.41
C ASP A 75 24.76 15.25 -2.10
N ILE A 76 23.75 14.74 -2.80
CA ILE A 76 23.23 13.39 -2.57
C ILE A 76 23.34 12.57 -3.86
N THR A 77 24.02 11.43 -3.76
CA THR A 77 24.05 10.40 -4.79
C THR A 77 23.06 9.31 -4.41
N TRP A 78 22.01 9.15 -5.20
CA TRP A 78 20.98 8.14 -5.00
C TRP A 78 21.27 6.90 -5.84
N THR A 79 20.95 5.71 -5.33
CA THR A 79 21.01 4.45 -6.08
C THR A 79 19.74 3.63 -5.86
N VAL A 80 19.17 3.08 -6.95
CA VAL A 80 17.98 2.23 -6.93
C VAL A 80 18.23 0.95 -7.71
N HIS A 81 17.80 -0.20 -7.16
CA HIS A 81 17.89 -1.51 -7.81
C HIS A 81 16.55 -2.22 -7.78
N LEU A 82 15.67 -1.96 -8.76
CA LEU A 82 14.40 -2.68 -8.91
C LEU A 82 14.61 -4.00 -9.63
N VAL A 83 13.97 -5.07 -9.14
CA VAL A 83 13.99 -6.40 -9.77
C VAL A 83 12.59 -7.02 -9.71
N ASN A 84 12.20 -7.78 -10.74
CA ASN A 84 11.05 -8.67 -10.70
C ASN A 84 11.51 -10.14 -10.73
N ARG A 85 11.22 -10.88 -9.65
CA ARG A 85 11.57 -12.30 -9.51
C ARG A 85 10.38 -13.25 -9.67
N LYS A 86 9.17 -12.73 -9.89
CA LYS A 86 7.92 -13.51 -9.83
C LYS A 86 7.97 -14.79 -10.66
N ALA A 87 8.52 -14.72 -11.87
CA ALA A 87 8.57 -15.88 -12.76
C ALA A 87 9.62 -16.93 -12.34
N ALA A 88 10.66 -16.49 -11.62
CA ALA A 88 11.76 -17.31 -11.13
C ALA A 88 11.51 -17.96 -9.76
N SER A 89 10.54 -17.44 -8.99
CA SER A 89 10.31 -17.83 -7.60
C SER A 89 9.19 -18.87 -7.42
N ALA A 90 9.07 -19.39 -6.20
CA ALA A 90 7.90 -20.15 -5.79
C ALA A 90 6.66 -19.25 -5.91
N GLY A 91 5.64 -19.74 -6.61
CA GLY A 91 4.37 -19.05 -6.74
C GLY A 91 3.52 -19.15 -5.49
N PHE A 92 2.30 -18.65 -5.62
CA PHE A 92 1.29 -18.79 -4.58
C PHE A 92 1.07 -20.28 -4.22
N LEU A 93 1.04 -20.62 -2.92
CA LEU A 93 1.05 -21.99 -2.36
C LEU A 93 2.37 -22.78 -2.51
N GLY A 94 3.46 -22.13 -2.93
CA GLY A 94 4.82 -22.66 -2.79
C GLY A 94 5.34 -23.53 -3.93
N ALA A 95 4.53 -23.82 -4.96
CA ALA A 95 5.00 -24.51 -6.16
C ALA A 95 5.87 -23.58 -7.02
N LEU A 96 6.99 -24.08 -7.54
CA LEU A 96 7.89 -23.31 -8.41
C LEU A 96 7.20 -22.95 -9.73
N ARG A 97 7.21 -21.67 -10.12
CA ARG A 97 6.77 -21.23 -11.46
C ARG A 97 7.83 -21.57 -12.50
N ASN A 98 7.42 -21.88 -13.71
CA ASN A 98 8.29 -22.26 -14.82
C ASN A 98 9.25 -23.42 -14.46
N PRO A 99 8.79 -24.53 -13.86
CA PRO A 99 9.69 -25.56 -13.32
C PRO A 99 10.60 -26.20 -14.38
N GLU A 100 10.19 -26.16 -15.66
CA GLU A 100 10.96 -26.67 -16.80
C GLU A 100 12.16 -25.79 -17.20
N GLU A 101 12.20 -24.53 -16.77
CA GLU A 101 13.32 -23.63 -17.04
C GLU A 101 14.43 -23.86 -16.01
N THR A 102 15.52 -24.46 -16.48
CA THR A 102 16.69 -24.77 -15.66
C THR A 102 17.58 -23.54 -15.42
N ASP A 103 17.67 -22.62 -16.38
CA ASP A 103 18.39 -21.36 -16.25
C ASP A 103 17.46 -20.28 -15.65
N ARG A 104 17.36 -20.27 -14.33
CA ARG A 104 16.44 -19.42 -13.57
C ARG A 104 16.68 -17.93 -13.75
N GLU A 105 17.92 -17.51 -13.99
CA GLU A 105 18.27 -16.10 -14.19
C GLU A 105 17.61 -15.52 -15.43
N ARG A 106 17.28 -16.35 -16.44
CA ARG A 106 16.50 -15.91 -17.61
C ARG A 106 15.07 -15.50 -17.27
N LEU A 107 14.55 -15.87 -16.09
CA LEU A 107 13.20 -15.53 -15.66
C LEU A 107 13.17 -14.30 -14.75
N VAL A 108 14.32 -13.86 -14.25
CA VAL A 108 14.45 -12.67 -13.40
C VAL A 108 14.63 -11.45 -14.30
N ILE A 109 13.73 -10.47 -14.15
CA ILE A 109 13.89 -9.18 -14.83
C ILE A 109 14.74 -8.29 -13.91
N ASP A 110 16.03 -8.20 -14.21
CA ASP A 110 16.98 -7.38 -13.47
C ASP A 110 17.73 -6.40 -14.43
N PRO A 111 17.43 -5.09 -14.40
CA PRO A 111 18.19 -4.07 -15.13
C PRO A 111 19.54 -3.72 -14.47
N GLY A 112 19.81 -4.19 -13.27
CA GLY A 112 20.90 -3.77 -12.39
C GLY A 112 20.65 -2.41 -11.73
N PRO A 113 21.47 -2.04 -10.74
CA PRO A 113 21.34 -0.76 -10.04
C PRO A 113 21.56 0.43 -10.98
N ARG A 114 20.90 1.55 -10.68
CA ARG A 114 21.12 2.85 -11.32
C ARG A 114 21.38 3.92 -10.28
N SER A 115 22.40 4.73 -10.53
CA SER A 115 22.77 5.85 -9.67
C SER A 115 22.60 7.17 -10.38
N VAL A 116 22.13 8.18 -9.65
CA VAL A 116 21.95 9.56 -10.13
C VAL A 116 22.35 10.52 -9.01
N SER A 117 22.90 11.67 -9.40
CA SER A 117 23.31 12.73 -8.48
C SER A 117 22.92 14.08 -9.07
N GLY A 118 22.68 15.06 -8.19
CA GLY A 118 22.36 16.43 -8.55
C GLY A 118 20.89 16.65 -8.96
N PRO A 119 20.30 17.82 -8.65
CA PRO A 119 18.95 18.17 -9.09
C PRO A 119 18.76 18.00 -10.61
N GLY A 120 17.66 17.38 -11.02
CA GLY A 120 17.37 17.05 -12.42
C GLY A 120 18.09 15.81 -12.96
N GLY A 121 18.95 15.16 -12.16
CA GLY A 121 19.55 13.88 -12.50
C GLY A 121 18.48 12.82 -12.78
N THR A 122 18.64 12.06 -13.86
CA THR A 122 17.68 11.03 -14.26
C THR A 122 18.36 9.78 -14.80
N ALA A 123 17.76 8.61 -14.55
CA ALA A 123 18.17 7.36 -15.15
C ALA A 123 16.97 6.44 -15.41
N ARG A 124 17.05 5.67 -16.51
CA ARG A 124 16.07 4.61 -16.81
C ARG A 124 16.49 3.30 -16.15
N LEU A 125 15.53 2.63 -15.51
CA LEU A 125 15.65 1.27 -14.99
C LEU A 125 15.34 0.25 -16.11
N GLY A 126 16.06 0.38 -17.22
CA GLY A 126 15.95 -0.48 -18.40
C GLY A 126 17.13 -1.45 -18.52
N GLY A 127 16.99 -2.46 -19.38
CA GLY A 127 18.01 -3.50 -19.62
C GLY A 127 17.62 -4.88 -19.10
N GLY A 128 16.69 -4.95 -18.15
CA GLY A 128 16.12 -6.20 -17.66
C GLY A 128 15.31 -6.93 -18.74
N ARG A 129 15.37 -8.27 -18.71
CA ARG A 129 14.68 -9.12 -19.67
C ARG A 129 14.03 -10.30 -18.98
N PHE A 130 12.84 -10.67 -19.47
CA PHE A 130 12.29 -12.00 -19.27
C PHE A 130 12.60 -12.80 -20.53
N ARG A 131 13.46 -13.83 -20.43
CA ARG A 131 14.04 -14.57 -21.55
C ARG A 131 14.60 -13.61 -22.61
N ASN A 132 13.95 -13.48 -23.76
CA ASN A 132 14.39 -12.57 -24.81
C ASN A 132 13.59 -11.28 -24.85
N THR A 133 12.51 -11.17 -24.07
CA THR A 133 11.63 -10.00 -24.00
C THR A 133 12.21 -8.91 -23.09
N SER A 134 12.39 -7.70 -23.63
CA SER A 134 12.82 -6.55 -22.84
C SER A 134 11.67 -6.01 -22.00
N VAL A 135 11.90 -5.87 -20.70
CA VAL A 135 10.91 -5.39 -19.72
C VAL A 135 11.54 -4.27 -18.88
N PRO A 136 11.33 -3.00 -19.24
CA PRO A 136 11.75 -1.87 -18.40
C PRO A 136 10.96 -1.84 -17.08
N LEU A 137 11.63 -1.58 -15.96
CA LEU A 137 11.01 -1.55 -14.63
C LEU A 137 10.70 -0.14 -14.11
N GLY A 138 11.05 0.90 -14.86
CA GLY A 138 10.72 2.28 -14.52
C GLY A 138 11.84 3.28 -14.79
N GLU A 139 11.83 4.36 -14.02
CA GLU A 139 12.82 5.43 -14.08
C GLU A 139 12.96 6.15 -12.72
N ILE A 140 14.08 6.82 -12.55
CA ILE A 140 14.38 7.66 -11.38
C ILE A 140 14.71 9.08 -11.83
N VAL A 141 14.24 10.04 -11.03
CA VAL A 141 14.44 11.49 -11.26
C VAL A 141 14.72 12.16 -9.92
N ILE A 142 15.71 13.04 -9.85
CA ILE A 142 15.93 13.92 -8.70
C ILE A 142 15.18 15.23 -8.94
N ASP A 143 14.28 15.60 -8.03
CA ASP A 143 13.53 16.87 -8.12
C ASP A 143 14.42 18.08 -7.80
N SER A 144 13.85 19.29 -7.90
CA SER A 144 14.59 20.54 -7.66
C SER A 144 15.10 20.69 -6.24
N ASP A 145 14.50 19.98 -5.27
CA ASP A 145 14.89 20.02 -3.86
C ASP A 145 15.94 18.96 -3.50
N GLY A 146 16.36 18.14 -4.47
CA GLY A 146 17.32 17.06 -4.26
C GLY A 146 16.69 15.73 -3.83
N ARG A 147 15.37 15.62 -3.89
CA ARG A 147 14.61 14.43 -3.47
C ARG A 147 14.51 13.44 -4.63
N LEU A 148 14.63 12.15 -4.33
CA LEU A 148 14.54 11.10 -5.35
C LEU A 148 13.08 10.74 -5.60
N CYS A 149 12.62 10.81 -6.84
CA CYS A 149 11.35 10.27 -7.29
C CYS A 149 11.60 8.96 -8.07
N VAL A 150 10.95 7.87 -7.65
CA VAL A 150 10.99 6.57 -8.31
C VAL A 150 9.63 6.27 -8.93
N ALA A 151 9.55 6.27 -10.26
CA ALA A 151 8.35 5.88 -10.99
C ALA A 151 8.54 4.48 -11.58
N GLY A 152 7.58 3.59 -11.32
CA GLY A 152 7.64 2.19 -11.76
C GLY A 152 7.40 1.96 -13.25
N GLY A 153 7.17 0.69 -13.60
CA GLY A 153 6.81 0.22 -14.94
C GLY A 153 5.49 0.79 -15.46
N SER A 154 5.12 0.40 -16.68
CA SER A 154 3.92 0.90 -17.36
C SER A 154 2.69 -0.02 -17.26
N GLY A 155 2.76 -1.04 -16.40
CA GLY A 155 1.68 -1.99 -16.11
C GLY A 155 1.52 -3.04 -17.20
N ARG A 156 2.60 -3.32 -17.95
CA ARG A 156 2.62 -4.31 -19.02
C ARG A 156 2.75 -5.71 -18.45
N ALA A 157 2.04 -6.63 -19.06
CA ALA A 157 2.18 -8.06 -18.86
C ALA A 157 2.16 -8.77 -20.21
N GLY A 158 2.79 -9.93 -20.27
CA GLY A 158 2.80 -10.77 -21.46
C GLY A 158 3.41 -12.13 -21.17
N SER A 159 3.56 -12.95 -22.21
CA SER A 159 4.19 -14.26 -22.07
C SER A 159 5.09 -14.59 -23.26
N GLU A 160 6.14 -15.38 -23.00
CA GLU A 160 7.08 -15.89 -24.01
C GLU A 160 7.40 -17.36 -23.68
N PRO A 161 6.92 -18.37 -24.43
CA PRO A 161 6.01 -18.25 -25.58
C PRO A 161 4.63 -17.71 -25.17
N GLN A 162 3.85 -17.31 -26.18
CA GLN A 162 2.46 -16.86 -25.99
C GLN A 162 1.61 -18.02 -25.43
N THR A 163 1.04 -17.84 -24.24
CA THR A 163 0.22 -18.83 -23.51
C THR A 163 -1.01 -18.15 -22.90
N GLY A 164 -2.03 -18.95 -22.55
CA GLY A 164 -3.20 -18.45 -21.83
C GLY A 164 -2.91 -18.15 -20.37
N ILE A 165 -3.86 -17.50 -19.69
CA ILE A 165 -3.91 -17.38 -18.23
C ILE A 165 -4.92 -18.40 -17.72
N GLU A 166 -4.45 -19.36 -16.93
CA GLU A 166 -5.25 -20.49 -16.43
C GLU A 166 -5.49 -20.42 -14.92
N HIS A 167 -4.64 -19.69 -14.20
CA HIS A 167 -4.73 -19.53 -12.74
C HIS A 167 -4.71 -18.04 -12.37
N PHE A 168 -5.34 -17.67 -11.25
CA PHE A 168 -5.35 -16.28 -10.81
C PHE A 168 -3.96 -15.76 -10.39
N ALA A 169 -3.09 -16.65 -9.90
CA ALA A 169 -1.78 -16.26 -9.36
C ALA A 169 -0.56 -16.88 -10.04
N ASN A 170 -0.68 -18.04 -10.69
CA ASN A 170 0.47 -18.86 -11.09
C ASN A 170 0.34 -19.25 -12.56
N ASN A 171 0.97 -18.50 -13.45
CA ASN A 171 0.91 -18.76 -14.89
C ASN A 171 2.33 -18.85 -15.45
N ASP A 172 2.70 -20.03 -15.91
CA ASP A 172 4.01 -20.26 -16.51
C ASP A 172 4.15 -19.51 -17.84
N ASN A 173 5.37 -19.12 -18.14
CA ASN A 173 5.82 -18.33 -19.29
C ASN A 173 5.38 -16.86 -19.27
N TRP A 174 4.67 -16.41 -18.24
CA TRP A 174 4.24 -15.02 -18.07
C TRP A 174 5.27 -14.14 -17.37
N TRP A 175 5.21 -12.85 -17.67
CA TRP A 175 5.94 -11.77 -17.02
C TRP A 175 5.02 -10.56 -16.81
N ASP A 176 5.36 -9.71 -15.83
CA ASP A 176 4.81 -8.37 -15.67
C ASP A 176 5.94 -7.38 -15.30
N ASP A 177 5.62 -6.09 -15.19
CA ASP A 177 6.59 -5.03 -14.88
C ASP A 177 6.41 -4.39 -13.49
N THR A 178 5.74 -5.09 -12.58
CA THR A 178 5.86 -4.80 -11.14
C THR A 178 7.25 -5.18 -10.65
N SER A 179 7.70 -4.64 -9.53
CA SER A 179 9.04 -4.93 -8.99
C SER A 179 9.19 -4.38 -7.59
N ASP A 180 10.30 -4.70 -6.94
CA ASP A 180 10.71 -4.03 -5.72
C ASP A 180 12.23 -4.05 -5.59
N GLY A 181 12.76 -3.25 -4.68
CA GLY A 181 14.16 -3.31 -4.32
C GLY A 181 14.67 -2.14 -3.47
N PRO A 182 15.96 -2.17 -3.10
CA PRO A 182 16.55 -1.20 -2.21
C PRO A 182 16.74 0.17 -2.86
N VAL A 183 16.63 1.19 -2.02
CA VAL A 183 17.01 2.58 -2.29
C VAL A 183 18.11 2.96 -1.31
N SER A 184 19.27 3.36 -1.82
CA SER A 184 20.39 3.84 -1.02
C SER A 184 20.80 5.26 -1.43
N ALA A 185 21.48 5.94 -0.51
CA ALA A 185 21.99 7.28 -0.74
C ALA A 185 23.32 7.48 -0.04
N VAL A 186 24.24 8.14 -0.71
CA VAL A 186 25.47 8.68 -0.13
C VAL A 186 25.32 10.19 -0.04
N VAL A 187 25.50 10.72 1.17
CA VAL A 187 25.42 12.15 1.48
C VAL A 187 26.84 12.72 1.56
N HIS A 188 27.15 13.67 0.70
CA HIS A 188 28.41 14.41 0.70
C HIS A 188 28.17 15.78 1.35
N THR A 189 28.62 15.94 2.58
CA THR A 189 28.43 17.17 3.35
C THR A 189 29.43 18.26 2.95
N PRO A 190 29.15 19.55 3.21
CA PRO A 190 30.00 20.65 2.77
C PRO A 190 31.44 20.64 3.30
N ASP A 191 31.71 19.90 4.39
CA ASP A 191 33.05 19.72 4.95
C ASP A 191 33.87 18.64 4.22
N GLY A 192 33.28 17.99 3.20
CA GLY A 192 33.88 16.94 2.41
C GLY A 192 33.68 15.52 2.97
N THR A 193 32.93 15.37 4.07
CA THR A 193 32.66 14.06 4.67
C THR A 193 31.53 13.33 3.94
N GLU A 194 31.74 12.04 3.68
CA GLU A 194 30.74 11.14 3.11
C GLU A 194 30.02 10.35 4.20
N HIS A 195 28.71 10.25 4.07
CA HIS A 195 27.88 9.44 4.96
C HIS A 195 26.95 8.54 4.17
N ASP A 196 26.99 7.24 4.45
CA ASP A 196 25.96 6.31 3.99
C ASP A 196 24.67 6.57 4.77
N ALA A 197 23.61 6.94 4.06
CA ALA A 197 22.29 7.03 4.66
C ALA A 197 21.76 5.62 4.94
N VAL A 198 21.01 5.45 6.04
CA VAL A 198 20.27 4.23 6.32
C VAL A 198 19.30 3.97 5.15
N PRO A 199 19.45 2.85 4.41
CA PRO A 199 18.66 2.59 3.20
C PRO A 199 17.17 2.45 3.48
N ALA A 200 16.41 2.65 2.41
CA ALA A 200 14.99 2.38 2.29
C ALA A 200 14.73 1.28 1.25
N TRP A 201 13.47 0.97 1.02
CA TRP A 201 12.99 0.07 -0.03
C TRP A 201 11.91 0.76 -0.86
N VAL A 202 11.74 0.35 -2.11
CA VAL A 202 10.61 0.76 -2.95
C VAL A 202 9.87 -0.47 -3.45
N ILE A 203 8.55 -0.42 -3.42
CA ILE A 203 7.65 -1.42 -3.99
C ILE A 203 6.92 -0.77 -5.15
N VAL A 204 6.99 -1.37 -6.34
CA VAL A 204 6.21 -0.99 -7.52
C VAL A 204 5.02 -1.94 -7.63
N ALA A 205 3.86 -1.45 -7.21
CA ALA A 205 2.62 -2.21 -7.10
C ALA A 205 1.67 -1.98 -8.30
N PRO A 206 0.59 -2.78 -8.40
CA PRO A 206 -0.58 -2.42 -9.22
C PRO A 206 -1.16 -1.04 -8.89
N PRO A 207 -1.97 -0.43 -9.78
CA PRO A 207 -2.61 0.84 -9.50
C PRO A 207 -3.58 0.78 -8.32
N ASP A 208 -3.80 1.92 -7.67
CA ASP A 208 -4.85 2.11 -6.69
C ASP A 208 -6.07 2.71 -7.36
N PHE A 209 -7.16 1.95 -7.40
CA PHE A 209 -8.42 2.39 -8.00
C PHE A 209 -9.41 2.98 -6.99
N ALA A 210 -9.05 3.07 -5.71
CA ALA A 210 -9.79 3.88 -4.74
C ALA A 210 -8.86 4.57 -3.71
N PRO A 211 -7.93 5.44 -4.15
CA PRO A 211 -6.93 6.05 -3.26
C PRO A 211 -7.45 6.73 -1.97
N PRO A 212 -8.64 7.36 -1.96
CA PRO A 212 -9.18 7.94 -0.72
C PRO A 212 -9.68 6.91 0.31
N ILE A 213 -9.76 5.63 -0.06
CA ILE A 213 -10.35 4.57 0.75
C ILE A 213 -9.22 3.70 1.31
N LEU A 214 -8.99 3.77 2.62
CA LEU A 214 -7.93 2.98 3.26
C LEU A 214 -8.36 1.53 3.53
N ASN A 215 -7.38 0.62 3.55
CA ASN A 215 -7.60 -0.76 3.97
C ASN A 215 -7.82 -0.87 5.49
N PHE A 216 -8.63 -1.83 5.94
CA PHE A 216 -8.86 -2.07 7.38
C PHE A 216 -7.56 -2.46 8.10
N VAL A 217 -6.79 -3.39 7.51
CA VAL A 217 -5.39 -3.64 7.84
C VAL A 217 -4.56 -3.11 6.67
N THR A 218 -3.64 -2.20 6.95
CA THR A 218 -2.73 -1.58 5.97
C THR A 218 -1.33 -2.15 6.10
N LEU A 219 -0.44 -1.90 5.13
CA LEU A 219 0.97 -2.28 5.26
C LEU A 219 1.64 -1.59 6.47
N TYR A 220 1.14 -0.43 6.90
CA TYR A 220 1.63 0.23 8.11
C TYR A 220 1.31 -0.60 9.36
N ASP A 221 0.10 -1.16 9.42
CA ASP A 221 -0.32 -2.01 10.54
C ASP A 221 0.51 -3.31 10.59
N VAL A 222 0.84 -3.88 9.43
CA VAL A 222 1.73 -5.05 9.31
C VAL A 222 3.14 -4.74 9.80
N ALA A 223 3.73 -3.63 9.34
CA ALA A 223 5.07 -3.23 9.77
C ALA A 223 5.11 -2.83 11.25
N LEU A 224 4.03 -2.25 11.79
CA LEU A 224 3.87 -1.97 13.22
C LEU A 224 3.81 -3.27 14.05
N ASP A 225 3.04 -4.27 13.60
CA ASP A 225 2.98 -5.60 14.23
C ASP A 225 4.37 -6.25 14.29
N ALA A 226 5.12 -6.22 13.18
CA ALA A 226 6.50 -6.69 13.14
C ALA A 226 7.39 -5.91 14.13
N ALA A 227 7.29 -4.57 14.16
CA ALA A 227 8.07 -3.75 15.08
C ALA A 227 7.75 -4.01 16.55
N VAL A 228 6.48 -4.27 16.89
CA VAL A 228 6.05 -4.66 18.24
C VAL A 228 6.56 -6.06 18.59
N ALA A 229 6.44 -7.02 17.68
CA ALA A 229 6.94 -8.39 17.88
C ALA A 229 8.47 -8.44 18.10
N ARG A 230 9.21 -7.54 17.46
CA ARG A 230 10.67 -7.38 17.63
C ARG A 230 11.06 -6.52 18.83
N GLY A 231 10.09 -5.86 19.49
CA GLY A 231 10.31 -5.00 20.66
C GLY A 231 10.83 -3.59 20.34
N TRP A 232 10.86 -3.18 19.07
CA TRP A 232 11.28 -1.83 18.64
C TRP A 232 10.19 -0.78 18.81
N ARG A 233 8.94 -1.22 18.92
CA ARG A 233 7.78 -0.40 19.27
C ARG A 233 7.01 -1.08 20.39
N ARG A 234 6.26 -0.27 21.14
CA ARG A 234 5.44 -0.75 22.25
C ARG A 234 4.03 -0.21 22.08
N ILE A 235 3.06 -1.04 22.42
CA ILE A 235 1.66 -0.62 22.47
C ILE A 235 1.49 0.29 23.70
N PRO A 236 1.05 1.55 23.53
CA PRO A 236 0.90 2.49 24.64
C PRO A 236 -0.01 1.91 25.74
N PRO A 237 0.37 1.96 27.03
CA PRO A 237 -0.49 1.48 28.13
C PRO A 237 -1.88 2.07 28.11
N ARG A 238 -1.99 3.34 27.69
CA ARG A 238 -3.25 4.02 27.38
C ARG A 238 -3.18 4.54 25.95
N PRO A 239 -3.77 3.86 24.96
CA PRO A 239 -3.82 4.34 23.59
C PRO A 239 -4.58 5.66 23.50
N SER A 240 -4.21 6.50 22.54
CA SER A 240 -4.97 7.71 22.19
C SER A 240 -6.21 7.30 21.39
N PHE A 241 -7.39 7.83 21.74
CA PHE A 241 -8.58 7.57 20.92
C PHE A 241 -8.38 8.11 19.50
N THR A 242 -7.89 9.34 19.36
CA THR A 242 -7.76 10.02 18.08
C THR A 242 -6.68 9.42 17.20
N ARG A 243 -5.52 9.06 17.78
CA ARG A 243 -4.39 8.50 17.02
C ARG A 243 -4.49 7.00 16.81
N ASP A 244 -4.87 6.25 17.84
CA ASP A 244 -4.69 4.80 17.86
C ASP A 244 -6.00 4.02 17.61
N VAL A 245 -7.16 4.55 18.03
CA VAL A 245 -8.46 3.85 17.95
C VAL A 245 -9.28 4.29 16.74
N TYR A 246 -9.52 5.60 16.61
CA TYR A 246 -10.39 6.19 15.60
C TYR A 246 -10.00 5.78 14.17
N PRO A 247 -8.72 5.79 13.76
CA PRO A 247 -8.36 5.40 12.40
C PRO A 247 -8.77 3.96 12.07
N ILE A 248 -8.71 3.03 13.03
CA ILE A 248 -9.14 1.64 12.84
C ILE A 248 -10.65 1.56 12.62
N LEU A 249 -11.42 2.24 13.47
CA LEU A 249 -12.89 2.20 13.45
C LEU A 249 -13.52 3.03 12.33
N ALA A 250 -12.80 4.04 11.81
CA ALA A 250 -13.27 4.90 10.73
C ALA A 250 -13.10 4.29 9.33
N ARG A 251 -12.07 3.46 9.12
CA ARG A 251 -11.80 2.81 7.81
C ARG A 251 -13.02 2.09 7.20
N PRO A 252 -13.84 1.32 7.95
CA PRO A 252 -15.04 0.66 7.41
C PRO A 252 -16.06 1.61 6.77
N TYR A 253 -16.11 2.89 7.14
CA TYR A 253 -16.95 3.88 6.45
C TYR A 253 -16.58 3.98 4.95
N GLY A 254 -15.28 3.99 4.64
CA GLY A 254 -14.77 4.03 3.27
C GLY A 254 -15.22 2.82 2.45
N TYR A 255 -15.25 1.63 3.05
CA TYR A 255 -15.70 0.41 2.40
C TYR A 255 -17.16 0.50 1.89
N SER A 256 -18.00 1.34 2.53
CA SER A 256 -19.39 1.56 2.09
C SER A 256 -19.51 2.20 0.71
N TRP A 257 -18.40 2.63 0.10
CA TRP A 257 -18.36 3.23 -1.23
C TRP A 257 -17.79 2.31 -2.31
N VAL A 258 -17.18 1.19 -1.90
CA VAL A 258 -16.45 0.27 -2.79
C VAL A 258 -16.94 -1.18 -2.72
N THR A 259 -17.85 -1.50 -1.80
CA THR A 259 -18.48 -2.82 -1.70
C THR A 259 -19.90 -2.74 -1.11
N GLU A 260 -20.83 -3.52 -1.67
CA GLU A 260 -22.21 -3.61 -1.18
C GLU A 260 -22.29 -4.19 0.25
N LEU A 261 -21.29 -4.96 0.68
CA LEU A 261 -21.23 -5.57 2.01
C LEU A 261 -21.26 -4.54 3.16
N ALA A 262 -20.76 -3.33 2.90
CA ALA A 262 -20.56 -2.31 3.93
C ALA A 262 -21.62 -1.20 3.93
N VAL A 263 -22.44 -1.09 2.88
CA VAL A 263 -23.38 0.03 2.67
C VAL A 263 -24.33 0.20 3.85
N ARG A 264 -25.01 -0.88 4.27
CA ARG A 264 -26.08 -0.81 5.27
C ARG A 264 -25.56 -0.45 6.67
N GLU A 265 -24.47 -1.07 7.09
CA GLU A 265 -24.01 -1.02 8.48
C GLU A 265 -22.99 0.09 8.75
N HIS A 266 -22.18 0.46 7.74
CA HIS A 266 -21.03 1.37 7.93
C HIS A 266 -21.25 2.79 7.42
N ARG A 267 -22.21 3.05 6.52
CA ARG A 267 -22.41 4.40 5.97
C ARG A 267 -22.81 5.44 7.03
N ALA A 268 -23.51 5.03 8.08
CA ALA A 268 -23.87 5.89 9.22
C ALA A 268 -22.68 6.30 10.12
N TRP A 269 -21.50 5.74 9.88
CA TRP A 269 -20.26 5.98 10.63
C TRP A 269 -19.33 6.97 9.93
N GLY A 270 -19.89 7.89 9.14
CA GLY A 270 -19.09 8.93 8.50
C GLY A 270 -18.36 9.85 9.49
N PRO A 271 -17.44 10.70 9.01
CA PRO A 271 -16.61 11.58 9.86
C PRO A 271 -17.41 12.51 10.78
N THR A 272 -18.62 12.90 10.38
CA THR A 272 -19.50 13.80 11.14
C THR A 272 -20.43 13.07 12.12
N SER A 273 -20.28 11.76 12.30
CA SER A 273 -21.14 10.96 13.17
C SER A 273 -21.01 11.40 14.63
N SER A 274 -22.14 11.66 15.29
CA SER A 274 -22.17 11.98 16.73
C SER A 274 -21.75 10.81 17.62
N ARG A 275 -21.62 9.60 17.06
CA ARG A 275 -21.16 8.40 17.77
C ARG A 275 -19.72 8.52 18.26
N TRP A 276 -18.88 9.27 17.54
CA TRP A 276 -17.45 9.38 17.87
C TRP A 276 -17.20 9.97 19.26
N ALA A 277 -17.94 11.02 19.63
CA ALA A 277 -17.80 11.63 20.95
C ALA A 277 -18.12 10.64 22.09
N ARG A 278 -19.11 9.75 21.90
CA ARG A 278 -19.46 8.74 22.92
C ARG A 278 -18.40 7.64 23.03
N LEU A 279 -17.84 7.21 21.89
CA LEU A 279 -16.81 6.17 21.87
C LEU A 279 -15.45 6.68 22.37
N ALA A 280 -15.24 7.99 22.32
CA ALA A 280 -14.05 8.67 22.81
C ALA A 280 -14.07 8.97 24.32
N ASP A 281 -15.19 8.73 25.01
CA ASP A 281 -15.30 8.96 26.44
C ASP A 281 -14.88 7.69 27.21
N PRO A 282 -13.73 7.68 27.91
CA PRO A 282 -13.27 6.52 28.67
C PRO A 282 -14.18 6.19 29.86
N ASP A 283 -14.85 7.21 30.42
CA ASP A 283 -15.77 7.08 31.55
C ASP A 283 -17.22 6.82 31.09
N GLY A 284 -17.46 6.91 29.78
CA GLY A 284 -18.75 6.64 29.13
C GLY A 284 -19.09 5.15 29.05
N ASP A 285 -20.33 4.88 28.63
CA ASP A 285 -20.90 3.52 28.51
C ASP A 285 -19.99 2.58 27.68
N ALA A 286 -19.56 1.49 28.33
CA ALA A 286 -18.68 0.49 27.74
C ALA A 286 -19.42 -0.49 26.81
N ASP A 287 -20.75 -0.56 26.86
CA ASP A 287 -21.53 -1.55 26.10
C ASP A 287 -21.32 -1.43 24.59
N ASP A 288 -21.31 -0.20 24.05
CA ASP A 288 -21.06 0.05 22.63
C ASP A 288 -19.62 -0.35 22.25
N ARG A 289 -18.63 -0.09 23.12
CA ARG A 289 -17.23 -0.45 22.87
C ARG A 289 -17.03 -1.97 22.88
N HIS A 290 -17.56 -2.65 23.88
CA HIS A 290 -17.55 -4.11 23.97
C HIS A 290 -18.28 -4.76 22.79
N ARG A 291 -19.43 -4.21 22.37
CA ARG A 291 -20.17 -4.72 21.21
C ARG A 291 -19.32 -4.63 19.94
N LEU A 292 -18.65 -3.51 19.70
CA LEU A 292 -17.79 -3.33 18.53
C LEU A 292 -16.59 -4.28 18.56
N LEU A 293 -15.91 -4.41 19.71
CA LEU A 293 -14.80 -5.37 19.86
C LEU A 293 -15.27 -6.82 19.63
N SER A 294 -16.42 -7.21 20.19
CA SER A 294 -16.96 -8.57 20.06
C SER A 294 -17.40 -8.95 18.64
N ALA A 295 -17.62 -7.94 17.79
CA ALA A 295 -17.94 -8.15 16.38
C ALA A 295 -16.71 -8.58 15.56
N LEU A 296 -15.51 -8.16 15.99
CA LEU A 296 -14.25 -8.43 15.30
C LEU A 296 -13.76 -9.84 15.60
N ARG A 297 -13.23 -10.53 14.59
CA ARG A 297 -12.54 -11.80 14.82
C ARG A 297 -11.23 -11.53 15.57
N LYS A 298 -11.01 -12.26 16.67
CA LYS A 298 -9.77 -12.22 17.42
C LYS A 298 -8.60 -12.80 16.60
N PRO A 299 -7.45 -12.10 16.48
CA PRO A 299 -6.28 -12.64 15.80
C PRO A 299 -5.72 -13.87 16.52
N GLY A 300 -5.25 -14.87 15.77
CA GLY A 300 -4.70 -16.11 16.29
C GLY A 300 -5.72 -17.15 16.78
N ASP A 301 -7.02 -16.85 16.74
CA ASP A 301 -8.08 -17.78 17.16
C ASP A 301 -9.08 -18.02 16.02
N PRO A 302 -8.93 -19.10 15.24
CA PRO A 302 -9.85 -19.42 14.15
C PRO A 302 -11.24 -19.89 14.65
N ALA A 303 -11.38 -20.24 15.93
CA ALA A 303 -12.64 -20.66 16.54
C ALA A 303 -13.39 -19.50 17.23
N ALA A 304 -12.78 -18.31 17.32
CA ALA A 304 -13.34 -17.16 18.03
C ALA A 304 -14.65 -16.63 17.45
N SER A 305 -15.48 -16.10 18.35
CA SER A 305 -16.64 -15.26 18.06
C SER A 305 -16.23 -13.98 17.32
N GLY A 306 -17.03 -13.57 16.33
CA GLY A 306 -16.81 -12.36 15.53
C GLY A 306 -16.95 -12.67 14.05
N ARG A 307 -17.62 -11.79 13.29
CA ARG A 307 -17.89 -11.97 11.86
C ARG A 307 -17.41 -10.80 11.02
N MET A 308 -16.54 -9.96 11.59
CA MET A 308 -16.01 -8.74 10.98
C MET A 308 -14.47 -8.69 11.05
N PRO A 309 -13.85 -7.94 10.12
CA PRO A 309 -14.43 -7.41 8.87
C PRO A 309 -14.89 -8.52 7.90
N ARG A 310 -15.92 -8.27 7.07
CA ARG A 310 -16.39 -9.23 6.04
C ARG A 310 -15.45 -9.31 4.83
N LEU A 311 -14.17 -9.46 5.10
CA LEU A 311 -13.10 -9.64 4.12
C LEU A 311 -12.55 -11.07 4.26
N ASN A 312 -12.04 -11.69 3.20
CA ASN A 312 -11.40 -13.00 3.30
C ASN A 312 -10.06 -12.89 4.05
N ASP A 313 -9.71 -13.92 4.83
CA ASP A 313 -8.37 -14.07 5.40
C ASP A 313 -7.43 -14.87 4.48
N ASP A 314 -6.18 -15.06 4.92
CA ASP A 314 -5.13 -15.79 4.20
C ASP A 314 -5.45 -17.27 3.94
N THR A 315 -6.59 -17.78 4.39
CA THR A 315 -7.04 -19.15 4.14
C THR A 315 -8.27 -19.23 3.26
N GLU A 316 -8.87 -18.08 2.90
CA GLU A 316 -10.19 -17.93 2.25
C GLU A 316 -11.38 -18.49 3.08
N LYS A 317 -11.12 -19.19 4.19
CA LYS A 317 -12.16 -19.88 4.97
C LYS A 317 -12.86 -18.95 5.95
N ASN A 318 -12.15 -17.95 6.48
CA ASN A 318 -12.65 -17.08 7.54
C ASN A 318 -12.60 -15.60 7.15
N VAL A 319 -13.04 -14.76 8.08
CA VAL A 319 -12.99 -13.29 7.95
C VAL A 319 -11.61 -12.74 8.32
N LEU A 320 -11.00 -11.81 7.58
CA LEU A 320 -9.72 -11.19 7.94
C LEU A 320 -9.78 -10.67 9.39
N PRO A 321 -8.83 -10.99 10.29
CA PRO A 321 -8.81 -10.40 11.61
C PRO A 321 -8.13 -9.01 11.56
N PRO A 322 -8.33 -8.14 12.57
CA PRO A 322 -7.38 -7.04 12.79
C PRO A 322 -5.98 -7.61 13.03
N SER A 323 -4.96 -6.79 12.82
CA SER A 323 -3.60 -7.10 13.29
C SER A 323 -3.56 -7.30 14.81
N ALA A 324 -2.54 -7.99 15.33
CA ALA A 324 -2.43 -8.26 16.76
C ALA A 324 -2.36 -6.97 17.58
N THR A 325 -1.61 -5.97 17.09
CA THR A 325 -1.49 -4.65 17.71
C THR A 325 -2.80 -3.88 17.66
N GLN A 326 -3.50 -3.86 16.51
CA GLN A 326 -4.82 -3.22 16.43
C GLN A 326 -5.81 -3.85 17.42
N TYR A 327 -5.84 -5.18 17.51
CA TYR A 327 -6.77 -5.86 18.42
C TYR A 327 -6.47 -5.57 19.89
N GLU A 328 -5.19 -5.52 20.29
CA GLU A 328 -4.78 -5.14 21.64
C GLU A 328 -5.13 -3.68 21.96
N ILE A 329 -4.91 -2.74 21.03
CA ILE A 329 -5.33 -1.34 21.17
C ILE A 329 -6.85 -1.25 21.39
N LEU A 330 -7.63 -1.96 20.57
CA LEU A 330 -9.08 -2.00 20.70
C LEU A 330 -9.56 -2.69 21.98
N THR A 331 -8.80 -3.65 22.51
CA THR A 331 -9.08 -4.31 23.79
C THR A 331 -8.94 -3.33 24.95
N ARG A 332 -7.83 -2.56 25.00
CA ARG A 332 -7.64 -1.50 26.01
C ARG A 332 -8.69 -0.41 25.90
N TRP A 333 -9.02 0.01 24.67
CA TRP A 333 -10.10 0.96 24.42
C TRP A 333 -11.45 0.46 24.93
N ALA A 334 -11.82 -0.79 24.64
CA ALA A 334 -13.07 -1.36 25.11
C ALA A 334 -13.16 -1.40 26.64
N ALA A 335 -12.03 -1.71 27.31
CA ALA A 335 -11.91 -1.69 28.76
C ALA A 335 -11.93 -0.29 29.40
N GLY A 336 -11.90 0.80 28.62
CA GLY A 336 -11.80 2.17 29.14
C GLY A 336 -10.36 2.63 29.44
N GLU A 337 -9.35 1.82 29.09
CA GLU A 337 -7.94 2.08 29.37
C GLU A 337 -7.28 2.91 28.24
N PHE A 338 -7.86 4.06 27.92
CA PHE A 338 -7.39 4.91 26.83
C PHE A 338 -7.42 6.41 27.20
N ILE A 339 -6.89 7.25 26.32
CA ILE A 339 -6.92 8.71 26.44
C ILE A 339 -8.05 9.23 25.56
N GLY A 340 -9.08 9.83 26.18
CA GLY A 340 -10.21 10.45 25.48
C GLY A 340 -9.86 11.84 24.93
N ASP A 341 -9.02 11.88 23.90
CA ASP A 341 -8.48 13.12 23.31
C ASP A 341 -9.23 13.59 22.04
N TRP A 342 -10.43 13.05 21.79
CA TRP A 342 -11.24 13.37 20.61
C TRP A 342 -11.61 14.86 20.58
N GLY A 343 -11.41 15.49 19.42
CA GLY A 343 -11.69 16.91 19.22
C GLY A 343 -10.67 17.86 19.86
N SER A 344 -9.59 17.35 20.45
CA SER A 344 -8.45 18.19 20.84
C SER A 344 -7.76 18.76 19.60
N ALA A 345 -7.50 20.07 19.60
CA ALA A 345 -6.83 20.75 18.49
C ALA A 345 -5.35 20.33 18.33
N THR A 346 -4.80 19.68 19.35
CA THR A 346 -3.42 19.18 19.41
C THR A 346 -3.47 17.66 19.43
N GLY A 347 -3.65 17.04 18.25
CA GLY A 347 -3.17 15.68 18.08
C GLY A 347 -1.68 15.62 18.44
N PRO A 348 -1.12 14.45 18.79
CA PRO A 348 0.30 14.36 19.08
C PRO A 348 1.10 14.80 17.84
N ASP A 349 2.07 15.69 18.03
CA ASP A 349 3.01 16.09 16.98
C ASP A 349 3.76 14.85 16.49
N GLU A 350 3.46 14.42 15.26
CA GLU A 350 4.17 13.33 14.61
C GLU A 350 5.32 13.93 13.78
N PRO A 351 6.58 13.52 14.01
CA PRO A 351 7.70 13.96 13.19
C PRO A 351 7.47 13.60 11.72
N VAL A 352 7.83 14.52 10.81
CA VAL A 352 7.64 14.34 9.36
C VAL A 352 8.19 13.00 8.82
N PRO A 353 9.38 12.50 9.22
CA PRO A 353 9.87 11.20 8.76
C PRO A 353 8.97 10.02 9.13
N ASP A 354 8.46 9.99 10.37
CA ASP A 354 7.55 8.94 10.84
C ASP A 354 6.18 9.06 10.13
N ALA A 355 5.72 10.29 9.89
CA ALA A 355 4.50 10.55 9.13
C ALA A 355 4.63 10.11 7.65
N LEU A 356 5.80 10.29 7.03
CA LEU A 356 6.09 9.80 5.68
C LEU A 356 6.02 8.27 5.61
N ASP A 357 6.64 7.58 6.56
CA ASP A 357 6.59 6.11 6.66
C ASP A 357 5.14 5.63 6.80
N ARG A 358 4.38 6.27 7.70
CA ARG A 358 2.98 5.93 7.97
C ARG A 358 2.09 6.16 6.76
N VAL A 359 2.12 7.35 6.16
CA VAL A 359 1.22 7.71 5.05
C VAL A 359 1.51 6.86 3.82
N ALA A 360 2.78 6.60 3.50
CA ALA A 360 3.14 5.75 2.37
C ALA A 360 2.61 4.32 2.53
N LEU A 361 2.76 3.73 3.73
CA LEU A 361 2.34 2.36 4.00
C LEU A 361 0.83 2.22 4.26
N GLN A 362 0.14 3.27 4.74
CA GLN A 362 -1.32 3.26 4.90
C GLN A 362 -2.06 3.13 3.57
N ALA A 363 -1.44 3.57 2.48
CA ALA A 363 -1.98 3.46 1.12
C ALA A 363 -1.86 2.05 0.52
N GLY A 364 -1.30 1.07 1.23
CA GLY A 364 -1.18 -0.33 0.77
C GLY A 364 -2.03 -1.29 1.59
N SER A 365 -2.39 -2.43 0.99
CA SER A 365 -3.14 -3.50 1.65
C SER A 365 -2.24 -4.30 2.59
N GLY A 366 -2.63 -4.40 3.86
CA GLY A 366 -1.94 -5.22 4.87
C GLY A 366 -2.48 -6.64 5.01
N GLY A 367 -3.44 -7.04 4.17
CA GLY A 367 -4.02 -8.37 4.23
C GLY A 367 -5.38 -8.46 3.54
N ALA A 368 -5.85 -9.64 3.15
CA ALA A 368 -5.13 -10.92 3.24
C ALA A 368 -3.87 -10.97 2.34
N PHE A 369 -2.96 -11.90 2.61
CA PHE A 369 -1.83 -12.25 1.74
C PHE A 369 -2.15 -13.53 0.96
N PHE A 370 -3.13 -13.44 0.05
CA PHE A 370 -3.62 -14.55 -0.79
C PHE A 370 -3.68 -14.18 -2.29
N PRO A 371 -2.56 -13.86 -2.95
CA PRO A 371 -1.21 -13.72 -2.42
C PRO A 371 -0.92 -12.33 -1.83
N GLY A 372 -1.84 -11.36 -1.99
CA GLY A 372 -1.65 -9.94 -1.65
C GLY A 372 -1.59 -9.07 -2.90
N ILE A 373 -1.71 -7.74 -2.75
CA ILE A 373 -1.73 -6.79 -3.87
C ILE A 373 -0.35 -6.14 -4.09
N GLU A 374 0.09 -5.28 -3.16
CA GLU A 374 1.39 -4.59 -3.25
C GLU A 374 2.56 -5.54 -2.97
N ALA A 375 2.37 -6.46 -2.03
CA ALA A 375 3.39 -7.32 -1.48
C ALA A 375 2.82 -8.68 -1.10
N SER A 376 3.70 -9.67 -1.01
CA SER A 376 3.36 -11.01 -0.49
C SER A 376 3.47 -11.07 1.04
N SER A 377 3.14 -12.24 1.61
CA SER A 377 3.19 -12.49 3.06
C SER A 377 4.57 -12.31 3.69
N VAL A 378 5.63 -12.16 2.90
CA VAL A 378 6.98 -11.86 3.40
C VAL A 378 7.01 -10.62 4.29
N LEU A 379 6.22 -9.58 3.98
CA LEU A 379 6.15 -8.38 4.83
C LEU A 379 5.50 -8.63 6.19
N ALA A 380 4.77 -9.73 6.37
CA ALA A 380 4.22 -10.11 7.67
C ALA A 380 5.23 -10.84 8.57
N ASP A 381 6.36 -11.29 8.02
CA ASP A 381 7.42 -11.93 8.81
C ASP A 381 8.30 -10.87 9.48
N PRO A 382 8.38 -10.82 10.82
CA PRO A 382 9.25 -9.88 11.51
C PRO A 382 10.75 -10.03 11.18
N VAL A 383 11.19 -11.16 10.62
CA VAL A 383 12.57 -11.40 10.15
C VAL A 383 12.90 -10.56 8.91
N SER A 384 11.90 -10.14 8.13
CA SER A 384 12.10 -9.28 6.95
C SER A 384 12.54 -7.85 7.29
N TYR A 385 12.53 -7.48 8.57
CA TYR A 385 12.88 -6.15 9.05
C TYR A 385 14.14 -6.20 9.92
N ARG A 386 14.94 -5.13 9.86
CA ARG A 386 16.13 -4.94 10.72
C ARG A 386 15.95 -3.88 11.80
N GLU A 387 15.03 -2.96 11.57
CA GLU A 387 14.58 -1.92 12.50
C GLU A 387 13.10 -1.65 12.24
N ALA A 388 12.42 -0.88 13.12
CA ALA A 388 11.03 -0.53 12.92
C ALA A 388 10.82 0.06 11.52
N TYR A 389 9.91 -0.54 10.76
CA TYR A 389 9.53 -0.14 9.39
C TYR A 389 10.63 -0.26 8.32
N ARG A 390 11.84 -0.71 8.65
CA ARG A 390 12.96 -0.84 7.68
C ARG A 390 13.23 -2.30 7.34
N LEU A 391 13.07 -2.61 6.05
CA LEU A 391 13.41 -3.92 5.51
C LEU A 391 14.90 -4.22 5.62
N ASP A 392 15.23 -5.50 5.81
CA ASP A 392 16.61 -5.97 5.94
C ASP A 392 17.16 -6.43 4.58
N PRO A 393 18.07 -5.67 3.92
CA PRO A 393 18.71 -6.10 2.69
C PRO A 393 19.68 -7.29 2.88
N GLY A 394 19.98 -7.68 4.12
CA GLY A 394 20.71 -8.92 4.42
C GLY A 394 19.82 -10.17 4.40
N VAL A 395 18.48 -9.99 4.48
CA VAL A 395 17.48 -11.07 4.44
C VAL A 395 16.74 -11.08 3.10
N LEU A 396 16.39 -9.90 2.59
CA LEU A 396 15.63 -9.74 1.35
C LEU A 396 16.55 -9.36 0.20
N ALA A 397 16.42 -10.07 -0.92
CA ALA A 397 17.00 -9.65 -2.19
C ALA A 397 16.07 -8.66 -2.91
N PRO A 398 16.59 -7.82 -3.81
CA PRO A 398 15.73 -7.03 -4.70
C PRO A 398 14.73 -7.92 -5.43
N GLY A 399 13.44 -7.58 -5.38
CA GLY A 399 12.35 -8.36 -5.98
C GLY A 399 11.68 -9.37 -5.04
N SER A 400 12.22 -9.60 -3.83
CA SER A 400 11.68 -10.58 -2.89
C SER A 400 10.35 -10.14 -2.25
N VAL A 401 10.05 -8.84 -2.21
CA VAL A 401 8.78 -8.38 -1.60
C VAL A 401 7.58 -8.77 -2.46
N THR A 402 7.74 -8.68 -3.78
CA THR A 402 6.68 -8.90 -4.78
C THR A 402 6.69 -10.29 -5.41
N GLU A 403 7.73 -11.10 -5.21
CA GLU A 403 7.89 -12.38 -5.93
C GLU A 403 6.74 -13.39 -5.68
N GLY A 404 6.19 -13.40 -4.46
CA GLY A 404 5.06 -14.25 -4.08
C GLY A 404 3.71 -13.76 -4.61
N CYS A 405 3.61 -12.51 -5.08
CA CYS A 405 2.38 -11.96 -5.67
C CYS A 405 2.04 -12.65 -6.99
N ALA A 406 0.80 -12.46 -7.46
CA ALA A 406 0.31 -13.06 -8.69
C ALA A 406 1.12 -12.66 -9.93
N LEU A 407 1.22 -13.60 -10.87
CA LEU A 407 1.88 -13.42 -12.16
C LEU A 407 0.97 -13.90 -13.30
N PRO A 408 0.50 -12.99 -14.18
CA PRO A 408 0.60 -11.53 -14.05
C PRO A 408 -0.38 -10.99 -12.98
N TRP A 409 -0.07 -9.83 -12.39
CA TRP A 409 -0.92 -9.23 -11.34
C TRP A 409 -2.38 -8.98 -11.78
N GLN A 410 -2.62 -8.74 -13.07
CA GLN A 410 -3.96 -8.54 -13.64
C GLN A 410 -4.87 -9.76 -13.47
N ALA A 411 -4.30 -10.98 -13.44
CA ALA A 411 -5.06 -12.21 -13.25
C ALA A 411 -5.69 -12.27 -11.85
N ASP A 412 -4.93 -11.84 -10.84
CA ASP A 412 -5.44 -11.69 -9.48
C ASP A 412 -6.46 -10.57 -9.43
N PHE A 413 -6.14 -9.39 -9.97
CA PHE A 413 -7.03 -8.24 -9.99
C PHE A 413 -8.44 -8.53 -10.51
N ILE A 414 -8.66 -9.43 -11.48
CA ILE A 414 -10.02 -9.83 -11.87
C ILE A 414 -10.65 -10.88 -10.93
N ALA A 415 -9.84 -11.75 -10.33
CA ALA A 415 -10.25 -12.79 -9.40
C ALA A 415 -10.60 -12.26 -7.99
N CYS A 416 -9.99 -11.16 -7.53
CA CYS A 416 -10.17 -10.55 -6.19
C CYS A 416 -11.56 -9.92 -5.94
N ARG A 417 -12.63 -10.47 -6.53
CA ARG A 417 -13.99 -9.97 -6.35
C ARG A 417 -14.66 -10.53 -5.11
N GLN A 418 -15.66 -9.81 -4.63
CA GLN A 418 -16.59 -10.28 -3.64
C GLN A 418 -17.17 -11.64 -4.03
N GLN A 419 -17.01 -12.63 -3.15
CA GLN A 419 -17.50 -13.99 -3.31
C GLN A 419 -17.89 -14.55 -1.94
N ASN A 420 -18.90 -15.42 -1.90
CA ASN A 420 -19.33 -16.10 -0.65
C ASN A 420 -19.63 -15.14 0.52
N GLY A 421 -20.12 -13.93 0.22
CA GLY A 421 -20.46 -12.91 1.22
C GLY A 421 -19.25 -12.22 1.88
N ARG A 422 -18.07 -12.27 1.25
CA ARG A 422 -16.84 -11.59 1.69
C ARG A 422 -16.12 -10.91 0.52
N GLY A 423 -15.50 -9.77 0.77
CA GLY A 423 -14.59 -9.10 -0.17
C GLY A 423 -13.15 -9.57 -0.01
N TRP A 424 -12.27 -9.26 -0.96
CA TRP A 424 -10.82 -9.44 -0.81
C TRP A 424 -10.16 -8.11 -0.43
N TRP A 425 -9.96 -7.22 -1.42
CA TRP A 425 -9.35 -5.90 -1.21
C TRP A 425 -10.16 -4.74 -1.84
N PRO A 426 -11.42 -4.52 -1.41
CA PRO A 426 -12.29 -3.48 -2.00
C PRO A 426 -11.69 -2.07 -2.01
N SER A 427 -10.84 -1.74 -1.03
CA SER A 427 -10.19 -0.44 -0.91
C SER A 427 -9.06 -0.21 -1.92
N GLN A 428 -8.41 -1.28 -2.41
CA GLN A 428 -7.36 -1.18 -3.42
C GLN A 428 -7.91 -1.34 -4.84
N ARG A 429 -8.91 -2.22 -4.94
CA ARG A 429 -9.57 -2.68 -6.15
C ARG A 429 -11.05 -2.82 -5.82
N PRO A 430 -11.90 -1.85 -6.19
CA PRO A 430 -13.32 -1.87 -5.82
C PRO A 430 -14.05 -3.11 -6.33
N ASP A 431 -15.01 -3.60 -5.54
CA ASP A 431 -15.96 -4.61 -6.02
C ASP A 431 -17.10 -3.92 -6.80
N HIS A 432 -17.62 -2.85 -6.20
CA HIS A 432 -18.74 -2.08 -6.70
C HIS A 432 -18.48 -0.59 -6.52
N VAL A 433 -19.11 0.26 -7.32
CA VAL A 433 -18.92 1.72 -7.29
C VAL A 433 -20.22 2.47 -7.53
N HIS A 434 -20.27 3.71 -7.06
CA HIS A 434 -21.27 4.70 -7.44
C HIS A 434 -20.85 5.42 -8.72
N ARG A 435 -21.81 5.71 -9.61
CA ARG A 435 -21.57 6.46 -10.86
C ARG A 435 -21.84 7.96 -10.71
N ASP A 436 -22.83 8.32 -9.90
CA ASP A 436 -23.35 9.67 -9.79
C ASP A 436 -23.16 10.20 -8.37
N PRO A 437 -22.42 11.31 -8.17
CA PRO A 437 -22.24 11.90 -6.85
C PRO A 437 -23.53 12.44 -6.23
N THR A 438 -24.58 12.64 -7.04
CA THR A 438 -25.90 13.11 -6.58
C THR A 438 -26.86 11.97 -6.20
N ASP A 439 -26.64 10.76 -6.72
CA ASP A 439 -27.43 9.55 -6.43
C ASP A 439 -26.59 8.48 -5.72
N VAL A 440 -26.16 8.82 -4.51
CA VAL A 440 -25.34 7.91 -3.69
C VAL A 440 -26.17 6.89 -2.92
N ASP A 441 -27.48 7.05 -2.83
CA ASP A 441 -28.38 6.06 -2.24
C ASP A 441 -28.89 5.06 -3.30
N GLY A 442 -28.59 5.32 -4.58
CA GLY A 442 -28.82 4.43 -5.69
C GLY A 442 -27.97 3.16 -5.68
N ARG A 443 -28.29 2.25 -6.61
CA ARG A 443 -27.66 0.93 -6.73
C ARG A 443 -26.19 1.06 -7.15
N LEU A 444 -25.29 0.40 -6.42
CA LEU A 444 -23.90 0.27 -6.86
C LEU A 444 -23.81 -0.67 -8.06
N VAL A 445 -22.83 -0.43 -8.91
CA VAL A 445 -22.58 -1.27 -10.09
C VAL A 445 -21.21 -1.96 -9.97
N PRO A 446 -21.02 -3.15 -10.58
CA PRO A 446 -19.72 -3.79 -10.59
C PRO A 446 -18.64 -2.85 -11.18
N TRP A 447 -17.52 -2.70 -10.48
CA TRP A 447 -16.43 -1.83 -10.92
C TRP A 447 -15.76 -2.36 -12.20
N ALA A 448 -15.41 -3.65 -12.19
CA ALA A 448 -14.79 -4.35 -13.32
C ALA A 448 -15.77 -4.70 -14.46
N ARG A 449 -16.96 -4.08 -14.53
CA ARG A 449 -17.92 -4.30 -15.62
C ARG A 449 -17.27 -4.05 -16.98
N GLY A 450 -17.65 -4.79 -18.02
CA GLY A 450 -17.04 -4.70 -19.34
C GLY A 450 -15.66 -5.35 -19.49
N VAL A 451 -15.09 -5.92 -18.41
CA VAL A 451 -13.85 -6.72 -18.45
C VAL A 451 -14.18 -8.20 -18.31
N THR A 452 -13.72 -9.01 -19.27
CA THR A 452 -13.99 -10.46 -19.28
C THR A 452 -12.72 -11.27 -19.02
N GLY A 453 -12.65 -11.90 -17.85
CA GLY A 453 -11.56 -12.78 -17.45
C GLY A 453 -10.20 -12.08 -17.33
N ALA A 454 -9.16 -12.86 -17.06
CA ALA A 454 -7.81 -12.34 -16.84
C ALA A 454 -7.21 -11.71 -18.10
N ALA A 455 -7.42 -12.32 -19.27
CA ALA A 455 -6.97 -11.75 -20.54
C ALA A 455 -7.61 -10.37 -20.82
N GLY A 456 -8.89 -10.20 -20.51
CA GLY A 456 -9.55 -8.89 -20.59
C GLY A 456 -8.95 -7.87 -19.63
N MET A 457 -8.59 -8.29 -18.41
CA MET A 457 -7.94 -7.39 -17.44
C MET A 457 -6.54 -6.99 -17.91
N VAL A 458 -5.73 -7.91 -18.44
CA VAL A 458 -4.43 -7.57 -19.07
C VAL A 458 -4.60 -6.52 -20.17
N ALA A 459 -5.65 -6.64 -20.97
CA ALA A 459 -5.89 -5.75 -22.11
C ALA A 459 -6.56 -4.40 -21.77
N SER A 460 -7.11 -4.21 -20.56
CA SER A 460 -8.01 -3.08 -20.28
C SER A 460 -7.99 -2.55 -18.85
N TRP A 461 -7.11 -3.04 -17.98
CA TRP A 461 -6.99 -2.57 -16.60
C TRP A 461 -6.87 -1.05 -16.52
N ASP A 462 -6.09 -0.46 -17.42
CA ASP A 462 -5.81 0.97 -17.46
C ASP A 462 -6.99 1.79 -17.95
N ARG A 463 -8.12 1.19 -18.36
CA ARG A 463 -9.34 1.89 -18.80
C ARG A 463 -10.47 1.87 -17.77
N LEU A 464 -10.28 1.19 -16.64
CA LEU A 464 -11.21 1.19 -15.52
C LEU A 464 -11.26 2.57 -14.84
N GLY A 465 -12.38 2.90 -14.21
CA GLY A 465 -12.52 4.16 -13.50
C GLY A 465 -11.84 4.12 -12.13
N VAL A 466 -11.42 5.29 -11.65
CA VAL A 466 -10.82 5.50 -10.33
C VAL A 466 -11.87 6.10 -9.40
N VAL A 467 -11.99 5.58 -8.18
CA VAL A 467 -12.88 6.14 -7.16
C VAL A 467 -12.23 7.39 -6.58
N VAL A 468 -12.98 8.49 -6.65
CA VAL A 468 -12.52 9.82 -6.24
C VAL A 468 -13.57 10.48 -5.35
N GLU A 469 -13.10 11.38 -4.49
CA GLU A 469 -13.99 12.22 -3.69
C GLU A 469 -14.66 13.29 -4.56
N ARG A 470 -15.96 13.49 -4.37
CA ARG A 470 -16.78 14.53 -5.00
C ARG A 470 -17.75 15.14 -3.99
N PRO A 471 -18.18 16.40 -4.19
CA PRO A 471 -19.30 16.96 -3.43
C PRO A 471 -20.60 16.24 -3.81
N GLY A 472 -21.27 15.64 -2.82
CA GLY A 472 -22.58 15.01 -2.97
C GLY A 472 -23.73 15.89 -2.46
N PRO A 473 -24.92 15.31 -2.18
CA PRO A 473 -26.07 16.04 -1.70
C PRO A 473 -25.76 16.84 -0.43
N ALA A 474 -26.18 18.12 -0.40
CA ALA A 474 -25.88 19.07 0.67
C ALA A 474 -24.38 19.33 0.91
N GLY A 475 -23.52 19.07 -0.10
CA GLY A 475 -22.08 19.34 -0.03
C GLY A 475 -21.28 18.33 0.79
N ARG A 476 -21.89 17.21 1.22
CA ARG A 476 -21.17 16.15 1.94
C ARG A 476 -20.18 15.45 0.99
N PRO A 477 -18.97 15.09 1.45
CA PRO A 477 -18.04 14.32 0.62
C PRO A 477 -18.61 12.92 0.36
N VAL A 478 -18.59 12.52 -0.91
CA VAL A 478 -19.00 11.19 -1.38
C VAL A 478 -17.93 10.65 -2.32
N PHE A 479 -17.88 9.32 -2.48
CA PHE A 479 -16.89 8.68 -3.32
C PHE A 479 -17.55 7.97 -4.51
N VAL A 480 -17.12 8.32 -5.72
CA VAL A 480 -17.71 7.84 -6.97
C VAL A 480 -16.64 7.47 -7.98
N GLU A 481 -16.97 6.57 -8.91
CA GLU A 481 -16.12 6.26 -10.05
C GLU A 481 -16.03 7.47 -10.98
N ALA A 482 -14.80 7.85 -11.34
CA ALA A 482 -14.51 8.87 -12.33
C ALA A 482 -13.48 8.37 -13.35
N GLU A 483 -13.31 9.13 -14.43
CA GLU A 483 -12.27 8.89 -15.44
C GLU A 483 -12.33 7.47 -16.08
N ARG A 484 -13.50 6.84 -16.12
CA ARG A 484 -13.69 5.54 -16.79
C ARG A 484 -13.65 5.69 -18.32
N LEU A 485 -12.91 4.82 -19.01
CA LEU A 485 -12.81 4.77 -20.47
C LEU A 485 -13.39 3.50 -21.11
N LEU A 486 -13.76 2.51 -20.30
CA LEU A 486 -14.49 1.35 -20.78
C LEU A 486 -15.97 1.70 -21.01
N PRO A 487 -16.55 1.29 -22.14
CA PRO A 487 -17.97 1.50 -22.39
C PRO A 487 -18.81 0.80 -21.31
N GLU A 488 -20.00 1.35 -21.06
CA GLU A 488 -21.00 0.65 -20.26
C GLU A 488 -21.46 -0.60 -21.03
N PRO A 489 -21.58 -1.77 -20.37
CA PRO A 489 -22.24 -2.91 -20.96
C PRO A 489 -23.67 -2.55 -21.38
N ALA A 490 -24.18 -3.13 -22.47
CA ALA A 490 -25.61 -3.04 -22.76
C ALA A 490 -26.38 -3.72 -21.63
N ASP A 491 -27.36 -3.01 -21.07
CA ASP A 491 -28.24 -3.51 -19.99
C ASP A 491 -29.06 -4.74 -20.37
#